data_AF-A0A543EQ81-F1
#
_entry.id   AF-A0A543EQ81-F1
#
_cell.length_a   1.000
_cell.length_b   1.000
_cell.length_c   1.000
_cell.angle_alpha   90.00
_cell.angle_beta   90.00
_cell.angle_gamma   90.00
#
_symmetry.space_group_name_H-M   'P 1'
#
loop_
_entity.id
_entity.type
_entity.pdbx_description
1 polymer ?
#
loop_
_entity_poly.entity_id
_entity_poly.type
_entity_poly.pdbx_seq_one_letter_code
_entity_poly.pdbx_strand_id
1 'polypeptide(L)'
;MTQNDAPAPSRRERRARTGEFAAAPAGYSPSFDETMAPRPSTTAPVDTAAVPTSIAAAPFPAQPSPALPVFDPAPSFDPAPSFDPAPSFDPAPSFAQGPSFVPPADAEPVEPVPTTTASTDLAAALGFVATGPAPVFPAASQTGSATVPDPARATQPVSTADAGQPASASATVTAPATNTGTGTALSWVDPAAVGRVGAPDDLAAASMPYVAVEADLLADAPRRSPLRAGVIVPTIVIAGVLAAYAGTTLLWPLHAVAPTVTAIQVQPAAAPAAVPAWPAQGSAAEAVEGIGSLASTGDPDAIASITKVVTALVVLDEMPLAVGEQGPEYRFSAADRNAYWQYLRQGESALNVPVGGTLTEYQLLQGMLIGSAGNYADRLAQNLFPSDAVYASAANKWLTDHGVPGITLYEPTGIDKRNTASPEALIPLAQKALANPVIAEIVAQQSVVLPGAGTVENTNGLLADPGVVGLKTGTLDAWNLLSAKDVTIGDTTVRLYASVLGQPDDAARLAASRAIYAQLEQELQLKPSVTAGTVAGVVETRWGDKVDVVASGDASVVLWNGGVGTVATSFDLGEARDAGDTVGSLQVTGPLNGAKVDLTLAGDVSDPSPWWRLTHPLDLFGLND
;
A
#
# COMPACT_ATOMS: atom_id res chain seq x y z
N MET A 1 61.97 -31.73 -15.04
CA MET A 1 61.18 -31.76 -16.28
C MET A 1 60.53 -30.40 -16.42
N THR A 2 60.83 -29.53 -17.40
CA THR A 2 60.76 -29.66 -18.88
C THR A 2 59.32 -29.69 -19.40
N GLN A 3 58.92 -28.93 -20.42
CA GLN A 3 59.52 -27.77 -21.11
C GLN A 3 58.40 -27.07 -21.91
N ASN A 4 58.69 -25.93 -22.57
CA ASN A 4 57.83 -25.40 -23.64
C ASN A 4 57.62 -26.45 -24.76
N ASP A 5 56.55 -26.32 -25.53
CA ASP A 5 56.70 -25.88 -26.93
C ASP A 5 55.35 -25.56 -27.60
N ALA A 6 55.42 -24.69 -28.60
CA ALA A 6 54.37 -24.43 -29.58
C ALA A 6 54.98 -24.50 -30.98
N PRO A 7 54.20 -24.85 -32.00
CA PRO A 7 54.42 -24.23 -33.30
C PRO A 7 53.12 -23.84 -34.03
N ALA A 8 53.19 -22.74 -34.78
CA ALA A 8 52.24 -22.38 -35.83
C ALA A 8 52.97 -22.36 -37.19
N PRO A 9 52.34 -22.85 -38.27
CA PRO A 9 52.13 -22.00 -39.45
C PRO A 9 50.87 -22.36 -40.29
N SER A 10 50.49 -21.67 -41.38
CA SER A 10 50.41 -20.22 -41.65
C SER A 10 49.70 -19.93 -43.00
N ARG A 11 49.13 -18.71 -43.14
CA ARG A 11 49.22 -17.85 -44.35
C ARG A 11 48.50 -18.23 -45.68
N ARG A 12 47.23 -17.82 -45.81
CA ARG A 12 46.56 -17.22 -47.00
C ARG A 12 45.18 -16.70 -46.52
N GLU A 13 44.65 -15.52 -46.89
CA GLU A 13 44.93 -14.59 -48.02
C GLU A 13 44.90 -13.08 -47.62
N ARG A 14 45.32 -12.18 -48.55
CA ARG A 14 44.90 -10.76 -48.80
C ARG A 14 44.63 -9.84 -47.57
N ARG A 15 45.34 -8.72 -47.26
CA ARG A 15 46.00 -7.63 -48.04
C ARG A 15 45.03 -6.85 -48.97
N ALA A 16 44.99 -5.50 -49.03
CA ALA A 16 45.77 -4.44 -48.35
C ALA A 16 45.16 -3.01 -48.51
N ARG A 17 45.48 -2.07 -47.59
CA ARG A 17 45.78 -0.60 -47.74
C ARG A 17 45.71 0.08 -46.34
N THR A 18 46.81 0.44 -45.66
CA THR A 18 47.60 1.71 -45.72
C THR A 18 46.77 2.98 -45.42
N GLY A 19 47.06 3.84 -44.43
CA GLY A 19 48.11 3.98 -43.38
C GLY A 19 47.97 5.41 -42.78
N GLU A 20 48.73 5.99 -41.83
CA GLU A 20 49.67 5.64 -40.75
C GLU A 20 50.16 7.01 -40.15
N PHE A 21 50.78 7.05 -38.97
CA PHE A 21 51.51 8.22 -38.35
C PHE A 21 50.76 9.47 -37.81
N ALA A 22 50.28 9.36 -36.57
CA ALA A 22 50.88 9.91 -35.33
C ALA A 22 51.18 11.42 -35.06
N ALA A 23 50.87 11.79 -33.81
CA ALA A 23 51.58 12.68 -32.87
C ALA A 23 51.47 14.22 -32.98
N ALA A 24 51.60 14.87 -31.82
CA ALA A 24 51.51 16.32 -31.60
C ALA A 24 52.72 16.85 -30.81
N PRO A 25 53.01 18.17 -30.84
CA PRO A 25 53.87 18.85 -29.87
C PRO A 25 53.10 19.90 -29.04
N ALA A 26 53.75 20.47 -28.02
CA ALA A 26 53.17 21.45 -27.11
C ALA A 26 54.02 22.74 -26.98
N GLY A 27 53.36 23.84 -26.62
CA GLY A 27 53.94 24.95 -25.85
C GLY A 27 54.67 26.07 -26.61
N TYR A 28 54.12 27.29 -26.51
CA TYR A 28 54.92 28.52 -26.33
C TYR A 28 54.07 29.64 -25.70
N SER A 29 54.71 30.52 -24.94
CA SER A 29 54.11 31.76 -24.42
C SER A 29 55.02 32.94 -24.76
N PRO A 30 54.45 34.14 -24.98
CA PRO A 30 55.12 35.33 -24.46
C PRO A 30 54.16 36.33 -23.80
N SER A 31 54.68 37.04 -22.81
CA SER A 31 54.08 38.19 -22.15
C SER A 31 54.77 39.48 -22.62
N PHE A 32 54.02 40.56 -22.88
CA PHE A 32 54.49 41.94 -22.85
C PHE A 32 53.32 42.90 -22.56
N ASP A 33 53.62 44.19 -22.33
CA ASP A 33 52.86 45.10 -21.45
C ASP A 33 52.34 46.38 -22.15
N GLU A 34 51.69 47.25 -21.38
CA GLU A 34 51.40 48.69 -21.58
C GLU A 34 50.26 49.20 -22.50
N THR A 35 49.08 49.40 -21.87
CA THR A 35 48.33 50.70 -21.79
C THR A 35 47.59 51.35 -22.98
N MET A 36 46.61 52.20 -22.59
CA MET A 36 46.05 53.40 -23.25
C MET A 36 45.00 53.31 -24.39
N ALA A 37 43.73 53.25 -23.96
CA ALA A 37 42.63 54.20 -24.24
C ALA A 37 42.01 54.34 -25.67
N PRO A 38 40.71 54.75 -25.79
CA PRO A 38 39.90 54.47 -26.99
C PRO A 38 39.48 55.71 -27.82
N ARG A 39 39.02 55.46 -29.07
CA ARG A 39 38.17 56.32 -29.94
C ARG A 39 37.83 55.59 -31.26
N PRO A 40 36.86 56.05 -32.08
CA PRO A 40 35.76 57.00 -31.82
C PRO A 40 34.37 56.45 -32.20
N SER A 41 33.30 57.13 -31.76
CA SER A 41 31.95 56.98 -32.32
C SER A 41 31.78 57.80 -33.61
N THR A 42 30.93 57.35 -34.54
CA THR A 42 30.52 58.11 -35.73
C THR A 42 29.00 58.06 -35.90
N THR A 43 28.38 59.20 -36.20
CA THR A 43 26.92 59.39 -36.29
C THR A 43 26.49 59.64 -37.73
N ALA A 44 25.33 59.12 -38.14
CA ALA A 44 24.56 59.61 -39.31
C ALA A 44 23.04 59.48 -39.05
N PRO A 45 22.17 60.37 -39.59
CA PRO A 45 20.75 60.51 -39.18
C PRO A 45 19.75 60.35 -40.35
N VAL A 46 18.53 60.90 -40.21
CA VAL A 46 17.47 61.14 -41.25
C VAL A 46 16.58 59.91 -41.55
N ASP A 47 15.24 59.95 -41.61
CA ASP A 47 14.25 61.06 -41.42
C ASP A 47 12.92 60.58 -40.75
N THR A 48 11.97 61.49 -40.47
CA THR A 48 10.63 61.21 -39.92
C THR A 48 9.47 61.73 -40.80
N ALA A 49 8.45 60.91 -41.07
CA ALA A 49 7.20 61.38 -41.70
C ALA A 49 5.96 60.45 -41.49
N ALA A 50 4.94 60.96 -40.78
CA ALA A 50 3.50 60.59 -40.79
C ALA A 50 3.08 59.10 -40.56
N VAL A 51 1.85 58.73 -40.17
CA VAL A 51 0.52 59.41 -40.13
C VAL A 51 -0.18 59.21 -38.73
N PRO A 52 -1.52 59.26 -38.46
CA PRO A 52 -2.02 60.18 -37.43
C PRO A 52 -2.77 59.59 -36.20
N THR A 53 -3.20 60.53 -35.35
CA THR A 53 -4.25 60.56 -34.30
C THR A 53 -5.59 59.88 -34.64
N SER A 54 -6.56 59.61 -33.73
CA SER A 54 -6.72 59.78 -32.26
C SER A 54 -7.94 58.99 -31.76
N ILE A 55 -7.95 58.53 -30.49
CA ILE A 55 -9.15 58.54 -29.61
C ILE A 55 -8.72 59.08 -28.24
N ALA A 56 -9.60 59.84 -27.57
CA ALA A 56 -9.27 60.62 -26.37
C ALA A 56 -9.86 60.05 -25.06
N ALA A 57 -9.26 60.44 -23.94
CA ALA A 57 -9.86 60.41 -22.60
C ALA A 57 -9.69 61.79 -21.95
N ALA A 58 -10.73 62.30 -21.30
CA ALA A 58 -10.73 63.64 -20.68
C ALA A 58 -10.39 63.58 -19.18
N PRO A 59 -9.77 64.64 -18.61
CA PRO A 59 -9.45 64.67 -17.18
C PRO A 59 -10.70 64.91 -16.32
N PHE A 60 -10.91 64.09 -15.29
CA PHE A 60 -11.86 64.38 -14.21
C PHE A 60 -11.18 65.16 -13.08
N PRO A 61 -11.91 66.05 -12.37
CA PRO A 61 -11.33 66.97 -11.38
C PRO A 61 -11.05 66.29 -10.03
N ALA A 62 -10.16 66.90 -9.25
CA ALA A 62 -9.78 66.45 -7.92
C ALA A 62 -10.99 66.40 -6.95
N GLN A 63 -11.06 65.34 -6.14
CA GLN A 63 -11.93 65.24 -4.97
C GLN A 63 -11.16 65.70 -3.71
N PRO A 64 -11.82 66.40 -2.77
CA PRO A 64 -11.19 66.76 -1.49
C PRO A 64 -11.08 65.53 -0.56
N SER A 65 -10.02 65.49 0.24
CA SER A 65 -9.78 64.41 1.22
C SER A 65 -10.88 64.36 2.29
N PRO A 66 -11.38 63.17 2.68
CA PRO A 66 -12.24 63.04 3.86
C PRO A 66 -11.44 63.33 5.13
N ALA A 67 -12.03 64.07 6.07
CA ALA A 67 -11.43 64.33 7.37
C ALA A 67 -11.49 63.09 8.27
N LEU A 68 -10.41 62.84 9.02
CA LEU A 68 -10.38 61.79 10.05
C LEU A 68 -11.28 62.16 11.23
N PRO A 69 -12.05 61.22 11.81
CA PRO A 69 -12.79 61.46 13.03
C PRO A 69 -11.83 61.61 14.22
N VAL A 70 -11.91 62.73 14.93
CA VAL A 70 -11.22 62.91 16.21
C VAL A 70 -11.98 62.12 17.27
N PHE A 71 -11.30 61.17 17.92
CA PHE A 71 -11.82 60.51 19.12
C PHE A 71 -11.42 61.32 20.37
N ASP A 72 -12.41 61.69 21.18
CA ASP A 72 -12.19 62.27 22.51
C ASP A 72 -11.67 61.18 23.49
N PRO A 73 -10.68 61.48 24.35
CA PRO A 73 -10.11 60.50 25.26
C PRO A 73 -10.92 60.38 26.56
N ALA A 74 -11.35 59.15 26.90
CA ALA A 74 -11.93 58.84 28.21
C ALA A 74 -11.79 57.34 28.57
N PRO A 75 -11.79 56.97 29.86
CA PRO A 75 -11.50 57.75 31.06
C PRO A 75 -10.23 57.26 31.81
N SER A 76 -9.84 57.95 32.88
CA SER A 76 -8.83 57.46 33.82
C SER A 76 -9.37 56.27 34.63
N PHE A 77 -8.67 55.15 34.62
CA PHE A 77 -8.87 54.05 35.57
C PHE A 77 -7.89 54.19 36.74
N ASP A 78 -8.39 54.09 37.96
CA ASP A 78 -7.57 54.00 39.18
C ASP A 78 -6.82 52.65 39.25
N PRO A 79 -5.67 52.59 39.97
CA PRO A 79 -4.83 51.39 40.03
C PRO A 79 -5.49 50.22 40.79
N ALA A 80 -5.05 49.01 40.45
CA ALA A 80 -5.58 47.75 40.97
C ALA A 80 -5.41 47.58 42.50
N PRO A 81 -6.29 46.80 43.16
CA PRO A 81 -6.13 46.45 44.58
C PRO A 81 -4.87 45.61 44.81
N SER A 82 -4.21 45.87 45.93
CA SER A 82 -3.03 45.12 46.40
C SER A 82 -3.39 43.69 46.82
N PHE A 83 -2.68 42.71 46.26
CA PHE A 83 -2.62 41.36 46.81
C PHE A 83 -1.39 41.24 47.72
N ASP A 84 -1.57 40.66 48.91
CA ASP A 84 -0.47 40.37 49.84
C ASP A 84 0.46 39.26 49.29
N PRO A 85 1.76 39.28 49.63
CA PRO A 85 2.73 38.30 49.16
C PRO A 85 2.53 36.92 49.81
N ALA A 86 2.76 35.86 49.02
CA ALA A 86 2.82 34.49 49.51
C ALA A 86 4.03 34.27 50.47
N PRO A 87 3.94 33.33 51.43
CA PRO A 87 4.98 33.13 52.43
C PRO A 87 6.29 32.56 51.86
N SER A 88 7.40 33.04 52.40
CA SER A 88 8.76 32.57 52.09
C SER A 88 9.03 31.17 52.65
N PHE A 89 9.65 30.31 51.84
CA PHE A 89 10.28 29.07 52.30
C PHE A 89 11.80 29.22 52.32
N ASP A 90 12.42 28.95 53.46
CA ASP A 90 13.89 28.99 53.62
C ASP A 90 14.59 27.80 52.93
N PRO A 91 15.84 27.98 52.44
CA PRO A 91 16.57 26.94 51.74
C PRO A 91 17.42 26.02 52.65
N ALA A 92 17.30 24.71 52.38
CA ALA A 92 18.25 23.63 52.70
C ALA A 92 18.53 23.26 54.18
N PRO A 93 18.89 21.98 54.39
CA PRO A 93 20.00 21.62 55.28
C PRO A 93 21.15 20.95 54.49
N SER A 94 22.38 21.27 54.86
CA SER A 94 23.60 20.78 54.20
C SER A 94 23.95 19.33 54.58
N PHE A 95 24.47 18.57 53.62
CA PHE A 95 25.23 17.34 53.88
C PHE A 95 26.68 17.47 53.39
N ALA A 96 27.60 16.77 54.06
CA ALA A 96 29.04 17.03 54.00
C ALA A 96 29.76 16.35 52.83
N GLN A 97 30.96 16.84 52.50
CA GLN A 97 31.81 16.31 51.43
C GLN A 97 32.43 14.95 51.78
N GLY A 98 32.56 14.09 50.76
CA GLY A 98 33.47 12.94 50.69
C GLY A 98 34.46 13.13 49.53
N PRO A 99 35.64 12.47 49.55
CA PRO A 99 36.79 12.89 48.74
C PRO A 99 36.75 12.46 47.27
N SER A 100 37.34 13.29 46.41
CA SER A 100 37.56 13.01 44.99
C SER A 100 38.49 11.81 44.76
N PHE A 101 38.16 10.97 43.79
CA PHE A 101 39.06 9.94 43.24
C PHE A 101 39.68 10.44 41.93
N VAL A 102 40.99 10.25 41.77
CA VAL A 102 41.75 10.61 40.56
C VAL A 102 42.39 9.34 39.99
N PRO A 103 42.00 8.85 38.80
CA PRO A 103 42.74 7.81 38.09
C PRO A 103 44.05 8.38 37.52
N PRO A 104 45.16 7.63 37.54
CA PRO A 104 46.45 8.08 36.99
C PRO A 104 46.52 7.99 35.46
N ALA A 105 47.51 8.67 34.89
CA ALA A 105 47.90 8.53 33.49
C ALA A 105 48.90 7.37 33.28
N ASP A 106 49.42 7.27 32.05
CA ASP A 106 50.53 6.42 31.58
C ASP A 106 50.23 4.92 31.34
N ALA A 107 49.66 4.64 30.16
CA ALA A 107 49.86 3.38 29.42
C ALA A 107 49.75 3.62 27.90
N GLU A 108 50.82 3.33 27.16
CA GLU A 108 50.93 3.44 25.68
C GLU A 108 50.30 2.20 24.96
N PRO A 109 50.03 2.25 23.63
CA PRO A 109 49.07 1.37 22.98
C PRO A 109 49.60 -0.02 22.57
N VAL A 110 48.66 -0.92 22.23
CA VAL A 110 48.93 -2.25 21.66
C VAL A 110 48.12 -2.43 20.38
N GLU A 111 48.79 -2.85 19.29
CA GLU A 111 48.19 -3.10 17.98
C GLU A 111 47.37 -4.43 17.90
N PRO A 112 46.42 -4.55 16.95
CA PRO A 112 45.52 -5.71 16.86
C PRO A 112 46.14 -6.93 16.18
N VAL A 113 45.63 -8.13 16.51
CA VAL A 113 45.95 -9.41 15.85
C VAL A 113 44.64 -10.05 15.32
N PRO A 114 44.57 -10.50 14.04
CA PRO A 114 43.31 -10.94 13.42
C PRO A 114 43.11 -12.46 13.31
N THR A 115 41.87 -12.91 13.41
CA THR A 115 41.34 -14.22 12.93
C THR A 115 39.84 -14.09 12.63
N THR A 116 39.38 -14.06 11.38
CA THR A 116 39.04 -15.21 10.50
C THR A 116 37.93 -16.15 10.99
N THR A 117 36.72 -15.93 10.46
CA THR A 117 35.74 -16.94 9.97
C THR A 117 35.61 -18.30 10.67
N ALA A 118 34.43 -18.56 11.26
CA ALA A 118 33.73 -19.84 11.15
C ALA A 118 32.21 -19.66 11.32
N SER A 119 31.43 -20.52 10.67
CA SER A 119 29.96 -20.47 10.56
C SER A 119 29.23 -21.41 11.54
N THR A 120 27.89 -21.39 11.46
CA THR A 120 26.92 -22.44 11.83
C THR A 120 26.60 -22.73 13.32
N ASP A 121 25.30 -22.58 13.61
CA ASP A 121 24.45 -23.32 14.55
C ASP A 121 24.96 -23.73 15.95
N LEU A 122 24.45 -23.03 16.97
CA LEU A 122 24.36 -23.54 18.34
C LEU A 122 23.04 -23.15 19.04
N ALA A 123 21.90 -23.28 18.33
CA ALA A 123 20.55 -23.08 18.89
C ALA A 123 19.85 -24.38 19.32
N ALA A 124 20.60 -25.48 19.46
CA ALA A 124 20.11 -26.82 19.83
C ALA A 124 20.67 -27.29 21.19
N ALA A 125 20.82 -26.38 22.14
CA ALA A 125 21.21 -26.67 23.52
C ALA A 125 20.43 -25.76 24.50
N LEU A 126 20.25 -26.21 25.75
CA LEU A 126 19.55 -25.50 26.84
C LEU A 126 18.04 -25.27 26.63
N GLY A 127 17.27 -26.35 26.53
CA GLY A 127 15.84 -26.28 26.82
C GLY A 127 15.57 -26.10 28.32
N PHE A 128 14.68 -25.17 28.68
CA PHE A 128 14.14 -25.03 30.03
C PHE A 128 12.63 -24.76 30.00
N VAL A 129 11.92 -25.19 31.05
CA VAL A 129 10.44 -25.21 31.10
C VAL A 129 9.89 -23.92 31.72
N ALA A 130 8.76 -23.44 31.21
CA ALA A 130 8.10 -22.21 31.61
C ALA A 130 7.35 -22.29 32.96
N THR A 131 7.25 -21.15 33.63
CA THR A 131 6.26 -20.83 34.66
C THR A 131 5.66 -19.45 34.38
N GLY A 132 4.34 -19.28 34.59
CA GLY A 132 3.60 -18.04 34.32
C GLY A 132 3.62 -17.02 35.48
N PRO A 133 2.70 -16.03 35.54
CA PRO A 133 1.34 -16.01 34.93
C PRO A 133 1.04 -14.82 33.99
N ALA A 134 -0.15 -14.85 33.38
CA ALA A 134 -0.68 -13.76 32.53
C ALA A 134 -1.53 -12.75 33.34
N PRO A 135 -1.66 -11.48 32.88
CA PRO A 135 -2.47 -10.44 33.54
C PRO A 135 -3.98 -10.61 33.29
N VAL A 136 -4.80 -9.92 34.10
CA VAL A 136 -6.26 -10.06 34.16
C VAL A 136 -6.97 -8.79 33.66
N PHE A 137 -7.98 -8.95 32.79
CA PHE A 137 -8.91 -7.87 32.43
C PHE A 137 -10.11 -7.82 33.41
N PRO A 138 -10.54 -6.63 33.88
CA PRO A 138 -11.72 -6.48 34.73
C PRO A 138 -13.03 -6.50 33.90
N ALA A 139 -14.06 -7.16 34.42
CA ALA A 139 -15.39 -7.20 33.81
C ALA A 139 -16.37 -6.22 34.49
N ALA A 140 -17.16 -5.49 33.70
CA ALA A 140 -18.32 -4.73 34.19
C ALA A 140 -19.52 -5.66 34.43
N SER A 141 -20.38 -5.35 35.41
CA SER A 141 -21.43 -6.26 35.90
C SER A 141 -22.87 -5.77 35.69
N GLN A 142 -23.68 -6.64 35.09
CA GLN A 142 -25.08 -6.97 35.43
C GLN A 142 -26.13 -5.85 35.64
N THR A 143 -27.26 -5.94 34.92
CA THR A 143 -28.59 -6.30 35.46
C THR A 143 -29.62 -6.37 34.31
N GLY A 144 -30.65 -7.24 34.31
CA GLY A 144 -30.93 -8.41 35.17
C GLY A 144 -32.35 -8.98 34.94
N SER A 145 -32.64 -10.18 35.49
CA SER A 145 -34.00 -10.74 35.74
C SER A 145 -34.87 -11.16 34.52
N ALA A 146 -35.67 -12.25 34.52
CA ALA A 146 -35.93 -13.28 35.55
C ALA A 146 -36.43 -14.64 34.99
N THR A 147 -36.02 -15.74 35.63
CA THR A 147 -36.81 -16.93 36.09
C THR A 147 -37.64 -17.77 35.06
N VAL A 148 -37.42 -19.07 34.74
CA VAL A 148 -37.12 -20.35 35.50
C VAL A 148 -38.38 -20.98 36.15
N PRO A 149 -38.61 -22.33 36.25
CA PRO A 149 -37.80 -23.55 35.96
C PRO A 149 -38.39 -24.39 34.76
N ASP A 150 -38.39 -25.73 34.59
CA ASP A 150 -38.04 -26.94 35.38
C ASP A 150 -37.71 -28.19 34.47
N PRO A 151 -37.05 -29.29 34.94
CA PRO A 151 -36.37 -30.25 34.04
C PRO A 151 -36.58 -31.78 34.25
N ALA A 152 -36.09 -32.61 33.31
CA ALA A 152 -35.69 -34.03 33.47
C ALA A 152 -35.06 -34.60 32.15
N ARG A 153 -34.15 -35.59 32.09
CA ARG A 153 -33.22 -36.24 33.06
C ARG A 153 -32.18 -37.10 32.28
N ALA A 154 -30.95 -37.21 32.81
CA ALA A 154 -29.85 -38.20 32.64
C ALA A 154 -30.06 -39.51 31.82
N THR A 155 -29.07 -40.20 31.19
CA THR A 155 -27.58 -40.07 31.12
C THR A 155 -26.93 -41.00 30.05
N GLN A 156 -25.85 -40.55 29.39
CA GLN A 156 -24.47 -41.13 29.27
C GLN A 156 -24.19 -42.63 29.66
N PRO A 157 -23.07 -43.29 29.21
CA PRO A 157 -22.47 -43.44 27.85
C PRO A 157 -21.72 -44.83 27.62
N VAL A 158 -20.66 -44.85 26.77
CA VAL A 158 -19.47 -45.78 26.69
C VAL A 158 -19.35 -46.80 25.52
N SER A 159 -18.61 -46.39 24.48
CA SER A 159 -17.37 -46.99 23.89
C SER A 159 -17.30 -48.35 23.14
N THR A 160 -16.70 -48.28 21.93
CA THR A 160 -15.71 -49.19 21.26
C THR A 160 -15.93 -50.71 21.15
N ALA A 161 -15.90 -51.23 19.91
CA ALA A 161 -14.74 -51.97 19.34
C ALA A 161 -14.94 -52.28 17.83
N ASP A 162 -13.84 -52.54 17.09
CA ASP A 162 -13.83 -53.05 15.72
C ASP A 162 -13.03 -54.36 15.65
N ALA A 163 -13.53 -55.37 14.92
CA ALA A 163 -12.77 -56.54 14.42
C ALA A 163 -13.60 -57.47 13.49
N GLY A 164 -13.10 -57.71 12.28
CA GLY A 164 -12.84 -59.07 11.78
C GLY A 164 -13.99 -60.01 11.35
N GLN A 165 -14.12 -60.20 10.04
CA GLN A 165 -14.69 -61.39 9.36
C GLN A 165 -13.93 -62.71 9.70
N PRO A 166 -14.40 -63.97 9.38
CA PRO A 166 -15.09 -64.32 8.12
C PRO A 166 -16.18 -65.45 8.08
N ALA A 167 -16.87 -65.45 6.94
CA ALA A 167 -17.58 -66.50 6.19
C ALA A 167 -17.82 -67.92 6.76
N SER A 168 -19.08 -68.38 6.65
CA SER A 168 -19.48 -69.61 5.92
C SER A 168 -21.00 -69.61 5.65
N ALA A 169 -21.49 -70.43 4.71
CA ALA A 169 -22.86 -70.34 4.17
C ALA A 169 -23.75 -71.54 4.51
N SER A 170 -25.08 -71.32 4.67
CA SER A 170 -26.18 -72.12 4.08
C SER A 170 -27.59 -71.78 4.63
N ALA A 171 -28.61 -72.21 3.87
CA ALA A 171 -30.00 -72.48 4.27
C ALA A 171 -31.00 -71.33 4.56
N THR A 172 -31.86 -71.10 3.55
CA THR A 172 -33.35 -71.19 3.63
C THR A 172 -34.13 -70.44 4.71
N VAL A 173 -34.87 -69.41 4.27
CA VAL A 173 -36.06 -68.83 4.91
C VAL A 173 -37.16 -68.82 3.84
N THR A 174 -38.24 -69.60 3.88
CA THR A 174 -39.33 -69.71 4.88
C THR A 174 -40.24 -68.47 4.89
N ALA A 175 -41.21 -68.45 3.96
CA ALA A 175 -42.28 -67.45 3.94
C ALA A 175 -43.42 -67.81 4.92
N PRO A 176 -44.11 -66.80 5.49
CA PRO A 176 -45.50 -66.96 5.90
C PRO A 176 -46.41 -65.76 5.54
N ALA A 177 -47.71 -65.94 5.81
CA ALA A 177 -48.75 -64.92 5.99
C ALA A 177 -49.23 -64.12 4.74
N THR A 178 -50.29 -64.64 4.12
CA THR A 178 -51.24 -63.89 3.28
C THR A 178 -52.14 -62.96 4.11
N ASN A 179 -52.56 -61.83 3.53
CA ASN A 179 -53.93 -61.28 3.66
C ASN A 179 -54.16 -60.26 2.53
N THR A 180 -54.91 -60.61 1.47
CA THR A 180 -56.35 -60.33 1.30
C THR A 180 -56.72 -58.84 1.21
N GLY A 181 -56.63 -58.29 -0.01
CA GLY A 181 -57.32 -57.07 -0.44
C GLY A 181 -57.89 -57.30 -1.85
N THR A 182 -59.20 -57.13 -2.03
CA THR A 182 -59.92 -57.55 -3.25
C THR A 182 -59.96 -56.47 -4.34
N GLY A 183 -59.59 -56.82 -5.58
CA GLY A 183 -59.55 -55.93 -6.75
C GLY A 183 -60.04 -56.59 -8.04
N THR A 184 -61.34 -56.93 -8.06
CA THR A 184 -62.16 -57.46 -9.17
C THR A 184 -61.61 -57.42 -10.61
N ALA A 185 -61.51 -58.60 -11.23
CA ALA A 185 -61.66 -58.83 -12.67
C ALA A 185 -62.32 -60.21 -12.92
N LEU A 186 -62.92 -60.42 -14.10
CA LEU A 186 -63.46 -61.72 -14.58
C LEU A 186 -64.65 -62.34 -13.81
N SER A 187 -65.57 -61.54 -13.26
CA SER A 187 -66.78 -62.02 -12.56
C SER A 187 -67.86 -62.71 -13.43
N TRP A 188 -67.60 -62.89 -14.74
CA TRP A 188 -68.49 -63.52 -15.72
C TRP A 188 -68.09 -64.95 -16.11
N VAL A 189 -67.12 -65.54 -15.42
CA VAL A 189 -66.81 -66.98 -15.51
C VAL A 189 -67.17 -67.64 -14.19
N ASP A 190 -68.15 -68.54 -14.18
CA ASP A 190 -68.46 -69.37 -13.02
C ASP A 190 -67.45 -70.55 -12.94
N PRO A 191 -66.58 -70.61 -11.92
CA PRO A 191 -65.63 -71.71 -11.77
C PRO A 191 -66.30 -73.07 -11.47
N ALA A 192 -67.58 -73.10 -11.06
CA ALA A 192 -68.34 -74.34 -10.93
C ALA A 192 -68.88 -74.88 -12.26
N ALA A 193 -68.99 -74.03 -13.30
CA ALA A 193 -69.48 -74.43 -14.62
C ALA A 193 -68.45 -75.22 -15.45
N VAL A 194 -67.16 -75.12 -15.13
CA VAL A 194 -66.08 -75.92 -15.75
C VAL A 194 -65.94 -77.28 -15.03
N GLY A 195 -67.07 -77.99 -14.92
CA GLY A 195 -67.16 -79.29 -14.27
C GLY A 195 -66.40 -80.38 -15.05
N ARG A 196 -65.65 -81.22 -14.32
CA ARG A 196 -64.86 -82.32 -14.90
C ARG A 196 -65.75 -83.32 -15.64
N VAL A 197 -65.47 -83.55 -16.92
CA VAL A 197 -65.83 -84.83 -17.57
C VAL A 197 -64.77 -85.86 -17.16
N GLY A 198 -65.20 -86.99 -16.58
CA GLY A 198 -64.30 -88.06 -16.18
C GLY A 198 -63.80 -88.88 -17.37
N ALA A 199 -62.52 -89.28 -17.34
CA ALA A 199 -61.99 -90.28 -18.26
C ALA A 199 -62.39 -91.70 -17.78
N PRO A 200 -62.67 -92.67 -18.68
CA PRO A 200 -62.86 -94.07 -18.31
C PRO A 200 -61.54 -94.77 -17.97
N ASP A 201 -61.57 -95.69 -17.01
CA ASP A 201 -60.40 -96.45 -16.53
C ASP A 201 -60.04 -97.71 -17.37
N ASP A 202 -60.71 -97.97 -18.50
CA ASP A 202 -60.44 -99.13 -19.36
C ASP A 202 -60.54 -98.80 -20.87
N LEU A 203 -59.66 -99.40 -21.67
CA LEU A 203 -59.52 -99.27 -23.12
C LEU A 203 -59.36 -100.63 -23.85
N ALA A 204 -59.56 -101.76 -23.17
CA ALA A 204 -59.27 -103.10 -23.69
C ALA A 204 -60.20 -103.61 -24.83
N ALA A 205 -61.20 -102.83 -25.27
CA ALA A 205 -62.27 -103.31 -26.16
C ALA A 205 -62.72 -102.32 -27.25
N ALA A 206 -61.79 -101.77 -28.05
CA ALA A 206 -62.11 -100.88 -29.18
C ALA A 206 -61.22 -101.11 -30.42
N SER A 207 -61.34 -102.27 -31.07
CA SER A 207 -60.56 -102.64 -32.27
C SER A 207 -61.10 -102.01 -33.57
N MET A 208 -60.96 -100.68 -33.69
CA MET A 208 -61.13 -99.91 -34.93
C MET A 208 -59.92 -98.95 -35.10
N PRO A 209 -59.51 -98.60 -36.33
CA PRO A 209 -58.28 -97.84 -36.56
C PRO A 209 -58.41 -96.37 -36.11
N TYR A 210 -57.92 -96.06 -34.91
CA TYR A 210 -57.87 -94.70 -34.39
C TYR A 210 -56.70 -93.93 -35.00
N VAL A 211 -56.99 -92.91 -35.81
CA VAL A 211 -56.00 -91.91 -36.22
C VAL A 211 -55.74 -90.99 -35.03
N ALA A 212 -54.60 -91.19 -34.37
CA ALA A 212 -54.13 -90.28 -33.33
C ALA A 212 -53.73 -88.94 -33.95
N VAL A 213 -54.68 -88.01 -34.03
CA VAL A 213 -54.40 -86.60 -34.31
C VAL A 213 -53.61 -86.04 -33.12
N GLU A 214 -52.36 -85.65 -33.34
CA GLU A 214 -51.63 -84.83 -32.39
C GLU A 214 -52.35 -83.49 -32.27
N ALA A 215 -52.90 -83.20 -31.09
CA ALA A 215 -53.42 -81.88 -30.75
C ALA A 215 -52.24 -80.94 -30.48
N ASP A 216 -51.48 -80.60 -31.52
CA ASP A 216 -50.45 -79.56 -31.47
C ASP A 216 -51.13 -78.19 -31.26
N LEU A 217 -51.21 -77.79 -29.99
CA LEU A 217 -51.76 -76.51 -29.53
C LEU A 217 -50.92 -75.29 -29.98
N LEU A 218 -49.84 -75.50 -30.74
CA LEU A 218 -49.02 -74.46 -31.36
C LEU A 218 -49.00 -74.52 -32.90
N ALA A 219 -49.45 -75.62 -33.54
CA ALA A 219 -49.51 -75.73 -35.01
C ALA A 219 -50.35 -74.61 -35.64
N ASP A 220 -51.51 -74.34 -35.05
CA ASP A 220 -52.45 -73.31 -35.49
C ASP A 220 -52.34 -72.01 -34.67
N ALA A 221 -51.18 -71.77 -34.04
CA ALA A 221 -50.79 -70.43 -33.61
C ALA A 221 -50.70 -69.55 -34.87
N PRO A 222 -51.67 -68.67 -35.16
CA PRO A 222 -51.85 -68.21 -36.53
C PRO A 222 -50.62 -67.38 -36.92
N ARG A 223 -50.03 -67.62 -38.10
CA ARG A 223 -48.80 -66.96 -38.57
C ARG A 223 -49.04 -65.47 -38.86
N ARG A 224 -49.18 -64.73 -37.77
CA ARG A 224 -49.67 -63.36 -37.65
C ARG A 224 -48.58 -62.39 -38.11
N SER A 225 -48.49 -62.21 -39.43
CA SER A 225 -47.58 -61.26 -40.13
C SER A 225 -47.27 -60.00 -39.30
N PRO A 226 -46.00 -59.60 -39.13
CA PRO A 226 -45.64 -58.45 -38.31
C PRO A 226 -46.25 -57.14 -38.82
N LEU A 227 -46.65 -57.08 -40.10
CA LEU A 227 -47.16 -55.89 -40.78
C LEU A 227 -48.67 -55.61 -40.57
N ARG A 228 -49.29 -56.13 -39.49
CA ARG A 228 -50.68 -55.76 -39.16
C ARG A 228 -50.77 -54.34 -38.60
N ALA A 229 -51.87 -53.63 -38.85
CA ALA A 229 -52.10 -52.29 -38.28
C ALA A 229 -51.98 -52.28 -36.74
N GLY A 230 -52.53 -53.28 -36.04
CA GLY A 230 -52.40 -53.44 -34.59
C GLY A 230 -51.01 -53.82 -34.06
N VAL A 231 -49.97 -53.76 -34.89
CA VAL A 231 -48.55 -53.83 -34.50
C VAL A 231 -47.81 -52.63 -35.11
N ILE A 232 -47.98 -52.37 -36.40
CA ILE A 232 -47.38 -51.19 -37.07
C ILE A 232 -47.75 -49.90 -36.35
N VAL A 233 -49.03 -49.64 -36.05
CA VAL A 233 -49.46 -48.38 -35.45
C VAL A 233 -48.84 -48.16 -34.07
N PRO A 234 -48.94 -49.09 -33.08
CA PRO A 234 -48.26 -48.89 -31.80
C PRO A 234 -46.73 -48.82 -31.94
N THR A 235 -46.10 -49.59 -32.83
CA THR A 235 -44.65 -49.49 -33.05
C THR A 235 -44.23 -48.14 -33.65
N ILE A 236 -44.97 -47.59 -34.61
CA ILE A 236 -44.73 -46.26 -35.19
C ILE A 236 -44.98 -45.17 -34.14
N VAL A 237 -46.03 -45.29 -33.32
CA VAL A 237 -46.31 -44.34 -32.23
C VAL A 237 -45.19 -44.37 -31.18
N ILE A 238 -44.72 -45.55 -30.76
CA ILE A 238 -43.60 -45.69 -29.82
C ILE A 238 -42.31 -45.11 -30.43
N ALA A 239 -42.00 -45.43 -31.69
CA ALA A 239 -40.83 -44.87 -32.38
C ALA A 239 -40.91 -43.35 -32.52
N GLY A 240 -42.10 -42.81 -32.82
CA GLY A 240 -42.36 -41.37 -32.88
C GLY A 240 -42.22 -40.67 -31.53
N VAL A 241 -42.70 -41.28 -30.44
CA VAL A 241 -42.54 -40.77 -29.07
C VAL A 241 -41.07 -40.80 -28.63
N LEU A 242 -40.34 -41.88 -28.94
CA LEU A 242 -38.90 -41.97 -28.65
C LEU A 242 -38.08 -40.97 -29.48
N ALA A 243 -38.41 -40.78 -30.76
CA ALA A 243 -37.77 -39.79 -31.61
C ALA A 243 -38.10 -38.35 -31.17
N ALA A 244 -39.34 -38.09 -30.73
CA ALA A 244 -39.73 -36.81 -30.16
C ALA A 244 -38.98 -36.54 -28.85
N TYR A 245 -38.94 -37.50 -27.92
CA TYR A 245 -38.19 -37.38 -26.66
C TYR A 245 -36.71 -37.10 -26.91
N ALA A 246 -36.04 -37.96 -27.68
CA ALA A 246 -34.61 -37.79 -27.99
C ALA A 246 -34.34 -36.49 -28.76
N GLY A 247 -35.22 -36.10 -29.68
CA GLY A 247 -35.14 -34.81 -30.36
C GLY A 247 -35.24 -33.63 -29.38
N THR A 248 -36.22 -33.66 -28.47
CA THR A 248 -36.39 -32.61 -27.45
C THR A 248 -35.22 -32.55 -26.48
N THR A 249 -34.69 -33.67 -25.97
CA THR A 249 -33.61 -33.66 -24.99
C THR A 249 -32.24 -33.36 -25.61
N LEU A 250 -31.96 -33.85 -26.83
CA LEU A 250 -30.65 -33.61 -27.45
C LEU A 250 -30.52 -32.18 -27.97
N LEU A 251 -31.61 -31.59 -28.46
CA LEU A 251 -31.66 -30.23 -29.02
C LEU A 251 -32.19 -29.17 -28.04
N TRP A 252 -32.42 -29.52 -26.76
CA TRP A 252 -32.82 -28.52 -25.77
C TRP A 252 -31.67 -27.53 -25.51
N PRO A 253 -31.93 -26.21 -25.48
CA PRO A 253 -30.90 -25.23 -25.16
C PRO A 253 -30.55 -25.25 -23.66
N LEU A 254 -29.28 -25.02 -23.35
CA LEU A 254 -28.70 -25.30 -22.03
C LEU A 254 -28.90 -24.21 -20.97
N HIS A 255 -29.70 -23.17 -21.23
CA HIS A 255 -29.85 -22.06 -20.27
C HIS A 255 -30.49 -22.44 -18.93
N ALA A 256 -31.19 -23.59 -18.83
CA ALA A 256 -31.66 -24.13 -17.55
C ALA A 256 -30.57 -24.84 -16.73
N VAL A 257 -29.43 -25.14 -17.34
CA VAL A 257 -28.29 -25.89 -16.75
C VAL A 257 -26.97 -25.14 -16.94
N ALA A 258 -27.02 -23.81 -16.87
CA ALA A 258 -25.85 -22.94 -16.97
C ALA A 258 -24.78 -23.33 -15.92
N PRO A 259 -23.48 -23.33 -16.29
CA PRO A 259 -22.41 -23.59 -15.32
C PRO A 259 -22.35 -22.52 -14.22
N THR A 260 -22.01 -22.92 -13.01
CA THR A 260 -21.90 -22.03 -11.85
C THR A 260 -20.43 -21.75 -11.54
N VAL A 261 -20.08 -20.48 -11.31
CA VAL A 261 -18.72 -20.08 -10.92
C VAL A 261 -18.62 -19.96 -9.39
N THR A 262 -17.86 -20.85 -8.78
CA THR A 262 -17.54 -20.81 -7.34
C THR A 262 -16.26 -20.02 -7.14
N ALA A 263 -16.35 -18.85 -6.49
CA ALA A 263 -15.20 -17.98 -6.22
C ALA A 263 -14.26 -18.59 -5.16
N ILE A 264 -12.95 -18.58 -5.44
CA ILE A 264 -11.90 -18.94 -4.48
C ILE A 264 -11.28 -17.66 -3.93
N GLN A 265 -10.98 -17.65 -2.63
CA GLN A 265 -10.28 -16.53 -1.99
C GLN A 265 -8.81 -16.55 -2.41
N VAL A 266 -8.43 -15.63 -3.30
CA VAL A 266 -7.04 -15.42 -3.70
C VAL A 266 -6.29 -14.75 -2.56
N GLN A 267 -5.27 -15.42 -2.02
CA GLN A 267 -4.38 -14.82 -1.02
C GLN A 267 -3.27 -14.02 -1.71
N PRO A 268 -3.27 -12.68 -1.62
CA PRO A 268 -2.18 -11.84 -2.13
C PRO A 268 -0.87 -12.08 -1.36
N ALA A 269 0.25 -11.95 -2.06
CA ALA A 269 1.58 -11.89 -1.47
C ALA A 269 1.81 -10.53 -0.78
N ALA A 270 2.38 -10.61 0.43
CA ALA A 270 2.80 -9.46 1.21
C ALA A 270 4.17 -8.92 0.74
N ALA A 271 4.44 -7.65 1.00
CA ALA A 271 5.82 -7.14 0.99
C ALA A 271 6.65 -7.85 2.08
N PRO A 272 7.98 -7.98 1.89
CA PRO A 272 8.91 -8.26 2.99
C PRO A 272 8.77 -7.23 4.12
N ALA A 273 9.18 -7.60 5.33
CA ALA A 273 9.47 -6.61 6.37
C ALA A 273 10.60 -5.69 5.91
N ALA A 274 10.53 -4.41 6.27
CA ALA A 274 11.58 -3.46 5.94
C ALA A 274 12.88 -3.77 6.71
N VAL A 275 14.02 -3.42 6.13
CA VAL A 275 15.34 -3.51 6.75
C VAL A 275 16.01 -2.12 6.67
N PRO A 276 15.57 -1.15 7.51
CA PRO A 276 15.97 0.25 7.38
C PRO A 276 17.49 0.46 7.51
N ALA A 277 18.03 1.39 6.72
CA ALA A 277 19.46 1.70 6.71
C ALA A 277 19.85 2.71 7.81
N TRP A 278 19.63 2.32 9.07
CA TRP A 278 19.85 3.21 10.22
C TRP A 278 21.30 3.70 10.38
N PRO A 279 21.50 4.96 10.83
CA PRO A 279 22.83 5.48 11.14
C PRO A 279 23.42 4.78 12.36
N ALA A 280 24.76 4.67 12.40
CA ALA A 280 25.48 4.04 13.51
C ALA A 280 25.57 4.91 14.79
N GLN A 281 25.19 6.18 14.70
CA GLN A 281 25.10 7.15 15.80
C GLN A 281 23.80 7.94 15.64
N GLY A 282 23.26 8.47 16.75
CA GLY A 282 22.05 9.28 16.73
C GLY A 282 20.79 8.43 16.52
N SER A 283 19.79 9.00 15.85
CA SER A 283 18.50 8.35 15.61
C SER A 283 17.90 8.77 14.27
N ALA A 284 16.95 8.00 13.76
CA ALA A 284 16.35 8.24 12.45
C ALA A 284 14.93 7.68 12.35
N ALA A 285 14.16 8.21 11.40
CA ALA A 285 12.88 7.68 10.96
C ALA A 285 12.74 7.75 9.44
N GLU A 286 12.02 6.80 8.87
CA GLU A 286 11.72 6.72 7.45
C GLU A 286 10.24 6.36 7.22
N ALA A 287 9.65 6.94 6.17
CA ALA A 287 8.26 6.69 5.81
C ALA A 287 8.01 6.92 4.31
N VAL A 288 6.90 6.36 3.83
CA VAL A 288 6.48 6.39 2.43
C VAL A 288 5.09 7.02 2.35
N GLU A 289 4.93 8.12 1.62
CA GLU A 289 3.67 8.85 1.54
C GLU A 289 2.54 7.96 1.01
N GLY A 290 1.41 7.93 1.73
CA GLY A 290 0.27 7.05 1.43
C GLY A 290 0.36 5.64 2.03
N ILE A 291 1.53 5.20 2.53
CA ILE A 291 1.65 3.95 3.29
C ILE A 291 1.61 4.30 4.79
N GLY A 292 0.63 3.74 5.51
CA GLY A 292 0.41 4.04 6.93
C GLY A 292 1.41 3.40 7.92
N SER A 293 2.49 2.78 7.42
CA SER A 293 3.59 2.27 8.24
C SER A 293 4.75 3.27 8.22
N LEU A 294 5.47 3.33 9.34
CA LEU A 294 6.65 4.15 9.56
C LEU A 294 7.65 3.30 10.35
N ALA A 295 8.94 3.51 10.12
CA ALA A 295 9.99 2.93 10.95
C ALA A 295 10.78 4.06 11.63
N SER A 296 11.18 3.87 12.90
CA SER A 296 11.92 4.86 13.68
C SER A 296 12.85 4.20 14.71
N THR A 297 13.87 4.94 15.13
CA THR A 297 14.72 4.64 16.29
C THR A 297 14.74 5.79 17.28
N GLY A 298 15.20 5.51 18.50
CA GLY A 298 15.61 6.51 19.49
C GLY A 298 14.49 7.21 20.28
N ASP A 299 14.91 7.78 21.41
CA ASP A 299 14.13 8.74 22.20
C ASP A 299 14.20 10.15 21.58
N PRO A 300 13.39 11.12 22.07
CA PRO A 300 13.45 12.51 21.60
C PRO A 300 14.81 13.20 21.83
N ASP A 301 15.31 13.89 20.82
CA ASP A 301 16.58 14.65 20.84
C ASP A 301 16.37 16.10 20.38
N ALA A 302 17.36 16.98 20.59
CA ALA A 302 17.33 18.39 20.24
C ALA A 302 17.31 18.59 18.71
N ILE A 303 16.19 19.09 18.18
CA ILE A 303 15.98 19.18 16.71
C ILE A 303 16.70 20.36 16.05
N ALA A 304 17.20 21.30 16.86
CA ALA A 304 17.86 22.51 16.41
C ALA A 304 16.98 23.31 15.42
N SER A 305 17.57 23.94 14.39
CA SER A 305 16.85 24.74 13.38
C SER A 305 15.79 24.02 12.53
N ILE A 306 15.50 22.73 12.77
CA ILE A 306 14.26 22.09 12.27
C ILE A 306 13.01 22.71 12.93
N THR A 307 13.13 23.28 14.14
CA THR A 307 12.10 24.16 14.77
C THR A 307 11.50 25.16 13.78
N LYS A 308 12.32 25.74 12.89
CA LYS A 308 11.91 26.76 11.92
C LYS A 308 10.85 26.27 10.92
N VAL A 309 10.67 24.95 10.75
CA VAL A 309 9.56 24.36 9.98
C VAL A 309 8.23 24.53 10.71
N VAL A 310 8.21 24.31 12.04
CA VAL A 310 7.02 24.60 12.88
C VAL A 310 6.77 26.11 12.90
N THR A 311 7.82 26.93 13.03
CA THR A 311 7.71 28.40 13.00
C THR A 311 7.07 28.87 11.69
N ALA A 312 7.50 28.34 10.53
CA ALA A 312 6.90 28.67 9.24
C ALA A 312 5.41 28.28 9.16
N LEU A 313 5.05 27.10 9.66
CA LEU A 313 3.66 26.62 9.66
C LEU A 313 2.76 27.46 10.57
N VAL A 314 3.20 27.78 11.78
CA VAL A 314 2.45 28.61 12.74
C VAL A 314 2.33 30.06 12.26
N VAL A 315 3.38 30.61 11.65
CA VAL A 315 3.35 31.96 11.04
C VAL A 315 2.35 32.02 9.87
N LEU A 316 2.36 31.02 8.98
CA LEU A 316 1.46 30.96 7.82
C LEU A 316 0.01 30.58 8.15
N ASP A 317 -0.28 30.17 9.39
CA ASP A 317 -1.65 29.95 9.89
C ASP A 317 -2.30 31.27 10.31
N GLU A 318 -1.52 32.16 10.95
CA GLU A 318 -1.93 33.50 11.40
C GLU A 318 -1.76 34.58 10.31
N MET A 319 -0.77 34.43 9.43
CA MET A 319 -0.51 35.29 8.27
C MET A 319 -0.45 34.45 6.98
N PRO A 320 -1.60 34.01 6.42
CA PRO A 320 -1.61 33.16 5.24
C PRO A 320 -1.06 33.85 3.99
N LEU A 321 -0.24 33.10 3.24
CA LEU A 321 0.37 33.56 1.99
C LEU A 321 0.08 32.55 0.87
N ALA A 322 -0.36 33.02 -0.31
CA ALA A 322 -0.48 32.20 -1.51
C ALA A 322 0.81 32.20 -2.35
N VAL A 323 0.95 31.20 -3.23
CA VAL A 323 2.09 31.10 -4.16
C VAL A 323 2.16 32.33 -5.06
N GLY A 324 3.33 32.98 -5.11
CA GLY A 324 3.57 34.20 -5.87
C GLY A 324 3.19 35.50 -5.14
N GLU A 325 2.56 35.44 -3.97
CA GLU A 325 2.40 36.61 -3.10
C GLU A 325 3.70 36.94 -2.35
N GLN A 326 3.73 38.07 -1.64
CA GLN A 326 4.90 38.52 -0.87
C GLN A 326 4.63 38.76 0.61
N GLY A 327 3.37 39.01 0.99
CA GLY A 327 2.98 39.35 2.36
C GLY A 327 3.44 40.75 2.81
N PRO A 328 3.34 41.07 4.11
CA PRO A 328 3.71 42.38 4.65
C PRO A 328 5.20 42.74 4.50
N GLU A 329 5.50 44.04 4.48
CA GLU A 329 6.88 44.55 4.51
C GLU A 329 7.38 44.84 5.94
N TYR A 330 8.50 44.24 6.31
CA TYR A 330 9.19 44.45 7.57
C TYR A 330 10.35 45.43 7.38
N ARG A 331 10.31 46.58 8.07
CA ARG A 331 11.39 47.58 8.05
C ARG A 331 12.56 47.16 8.93
N PHE A 332 13.78 47.47 8.48
CA PHE A 332 15.03 47.18 9.18
C PHE A 332 15.86 48.43 9.45
N SER A 333 16.50 48.47 10.62
CA SER A 333 17.28 49.59 11.14
C SER A 333 18.71 49.18 11.48
N ALA A 334 19.51 50.14 11.95
CA ALA A 334 20.85 49.85 12.46
C ALA A 334 20.83 48.97 13.72
N ALA A 335 19.73 48.98 14.50
CA ALA A 335 19.58 48.13 15.67
C ALA A 335 19.43 46.65 15.27
N ASP A 336 18.63 46.35 14.25
CA ASP A 336 18.42 44.98 13.75
C ASP A 336 19.72 44.39 13.18
N ARG A 337 20.57 45.20 12.56
CA ARG A 337 21.93 44.78 12.15
C ARG A 337 22.85 44.54 13.34
N ASN A 338 22.69 45.28 14.44
CA ASN A 338 23.43 45.01 15.68
C ASN A 338 22.95 43.71 16.35
N ALA A 339 21.65 43.42 16.28
CA ALA A 339 21.06 42.16 16.72
C ALA A 339 21.57 40.98 15.88
N TYR A 340 21.60 41.06 14.55
CA TYR A 340 22.24 40.06 13.66
C TYR A 340 23.64 39.63 14.15
N TRP A 341 24.49 40.59 14.56
CA TRP A 341 25.80 40.27 15.14
C TRP A 341 25.75 39.66 16.55
N GLN A 342 24.65 39.79 17.29
CA GLN A 342 24.41 39.07 18.56
C GLN A 342 24.09 37.60 18.30
N TYR A 343 23.18 37.27 17.37
CA TYR A 343 22.90 35.89 16.96
C TYR A 343 24.19 35.13 16.56
N LEU A 344 25.01 35.73 15.68
CA LEU A 344 26.29 35.14 15.27
C LEU A 344 27.28 34.94 16.45
N ARG A 345 27.22 35.78 17.50
CA ARG A 345 28.03 35.61 18.72
C ARG A 345 27.49 34.57 19.69
N GLN A 346 26.22 34.17 19.54
CA GLN A 346 25.58 33.08 20.29
C GLN A 346 25.73 31.72 19.58
N GLY A 347 26.32 31.70 18.37
CA GLY A 347 26.51 30.49 17.57
C GLY A 347 25.35 30.19 16.60
N GLU A 348 24.35 31.06 16.52
CA GLU A 348 23.20 30.87 15.62
C GLU A 348 23.51 31.25 14.17
N SER A 349 22.92 30.52 13.23
CA SER A 349 22.80 30.98 11.84
C SER A 349 21.92 32.23 11.77
N ALA A 350 22.40 33.29 11.13
CA ALA A 350 21.68 34.55 11.00
C ALA A 350 22.05 35.22 9.66
N LEU A 351 21.18 36.11 9.15
CA LEU A 351 21.38 36.83 7.90
C LEU A 351 21.41 38.35 8.09
N ASN A 352 22.27 39.02 7.34
CA ASN A 352 22.44 40.47 7.42
C ASN A 352 21.26 41.22 6.77
N VAL A 353 20.85 42.32 7.38
CA VAL A 353 19.58 43.01 7.07
C VAL A 353 19.75 44.27 6.22
N PRO A 354 18.75 44.65 5.40
CA PRO A 354 18.79 45.86 4.59
C PRO A 354 18.51 47.11 5.45
N VAL A 355 19.54 47.64 6.12
CA VAL A 355 19.41 48.82 7.00
C VAL A 355 18.85 50.03 6.25
N GLY A 356 17.68 50.50 6.68
CA GLY A 356 16.91 51.58 6.05
C GLY A 356 15.90 51.13 5.00
N GLY A 357 15.95 49.86 4.58
CA GLY A 357 15.02 49.22 3.65
C GLY A 357 14.05 48.26 4.33
N THR A 358 13.50 47.34 3.54
CA THR A 358 12.51 46.34 3.94
C THR A 358 12.87 44.94 3.43
N LEU A 359 12.30 43.92 4.08
CA LEU A 359 12.13 42.58 3.51
C LEU A 359 10.63 42.24 3.54
N THR A 360 10.16 41.48 2.57
CA THR A 360 8.79 40.92 2.57
C THR A 360 8.70 39.71 3.49
N GLU A 361 7.49 39.33 3.91
CA GLU A 361 7.26 38.08 4.66
C GLU A 361 7.85 36.86 3.92
N TYR A 362 7.57 36.74 2.62
CA TYR A 362 8.13 35.70 1.77
C TYR A 362 9.67 35.67 1.82
N GLN A 363 10.32 36.84 1.78
CA GLN A 363 11.78 36.97 1.89
C GLN A 363 12.32 36.60 3.27
N LEU A 364 11.56 36.82 4.34
CA LEU A 364 11.91 36.36 5.68
C LEU A 364 11.76 34.84 5.81
N LEU A 365 10.67 34.26 5.28
CA LEU A 365 10.47 32.81 5.20
C LEU A 365 11.59 32.14 4.39
N GLN A 366 11.97 32.71 3.25
CA GLN A 366 13.13 32.26 2.46
C GLN A 366 14.43 32.28 3.29
N GLY A 367 14.80 33.41 3.89
CA GLY A 367 16.03 33.50 4.69
C GLY A 367 16.02 32.59 5.92
N MET A 368 14.86 32.37 6.53
CA MET A 368 14.65 31.47 7.66
C MET A 368 14.79 29.99 7.28
N LEU A 369 14.21 29.56 6.15
CA LEU A 369 14.18 28.15 5.75
C LEU A 369 15.45 27.74 4.99
N ILE A 370 15.86 28.51 3.97
CA ILE A 370 17.04 28.26 3.12
C ILE A 370 18.32 28.48 3.92
N GLY A 371 18.48 29.71 4.44
CA GLY A 371 19.66 30.18 5.18
C GLY A 371 19.64 29.91 6.68
N SER A 372 18.61 29.23 7.19
CA SER A 372 18.48 28.86 8.61
C SER A 372 18.42 30.03 9.61
N ALA A 373 18.10 31.24 9.16
CA ALA A 373 18.29 32.49 9.91
C ALA A 373 17.41 32.62 11.17
N GLY A 374 18.01 32.57 12.37
CA GLY A 374 17.33 32.77 13.65
C GLY A 374 16.73 34.16 13.80
N ASN A 375 17.49 35.19 13.42
CA ASN A 375 17.03 36.58 13.44
C ASN A 375 15.85 36.89 12.49
N TYR A 376 15.54 36.00 11.52
CA TYR A 376 14.35 36.12 10.67
C TYR A 376 13.18 35.31 11.26
N ALA A 377 13.46 34.15 11.85
CA ALA A 377 12.47 33.39 12.63
C ALA A 377 11.88 34.21 13.78
N ASP A 378 12.74 34.85 14.58
CA ASP A 378 12.30 35.78 15.62
C ASP A 378 11.53 36.97 15.06
N ARG A 379 11.96 37.54 13.92
CA ARG A 379 11.28 38.70 13.33
C ARG A 379 9.84 38.38 12.90
N LEU A 380 9.59 37.17 12.41
CA LEU A 380 8.26 36.68 12.07
C LEU A 380 7.47 36.29 13.34
N ALA A 381 8.06 35.49 14.23
CA ALA A 381 7.39 34.98 15.42
C ALA A 381 7.03 36.10 16.41
N GLN A 382 7.96 37.00 16.73
CA GLN A 382 7.75 38.09 17.70
C GLN A 382 6.80 39.19 17.19
N ASN A 383 6.48 39.21 15.89
CA ASN A 383 5.42 40.06 15.32
C ASN A 383 4.01 39.59 15.70
N LEU A 384 3.85 38.28 15.97
CA LEU A 384 2.59 37.64 16.37
C LEU A 384 2.54 37.33 17.87
N PHE A 385 3.65 36.84 18.42
CA PHE A 385 3.74 36.27 19.76
C PHE A 385 4.73 37.08 20.61
N PRO A 386 4.28 37.93 21.56
CA PRO A 386 5.15 38.91 22.22
C PRO A 386 6.29 38.38 23.10
N SER A 387 6.46 37.06 23.24
CA SER A 387 7.62 36.43 23.86
C SER A 387 7.70 34.94 23.50
N ASP A 388 8.88 34.34 23.67
CA ASP A 388 9.15 32.92 23.41
C ASP A 388 8.16 32.00 24.16
N ALA A 389 7.76 32.35 25.39
CA ALA A 389 6.77 31.60 26.15
C ALA A 389 5.37 31.65 25.54
N VAL A 390 4.99 32.77 24.91
CA VAL A 390 3.72 32.88 24.16
C VAL A 390 3.80 32.09 22.85
N TYR A 391 4.92 32.22 22.11
CA TYR A 391 5.18 31.42 20.91
C TYR A 391 5.14 29.93 21.22
N ALA A 392 5.83 29.48 22.26
CA ALA A 392 5.85 28.08 22.68
C ALA A 392 4.45 27.59 23.04
N SER A 393 3.66 28.38 23.78
CA SER A 393 2.27 28.02 24.09
C SER A 393 1.41 27.90 22.83
N ALA A 394 1.61 28.76 21.83
CA ALA A 394 0.90 28.70 20.56
C ALA A 394 1.36 27.51 19.70
N ALA A 395 2.66 27.32 19.51
CA ALA A 395 3.24 26.30 18.65
C ALA A 395 3.01 24.87 19.19
N ASN A 396 3.17 24.62 20.49
CA ASN A 396 2.85 23.31 21.08
C ASN A 396 1.34 22.99 21.01
N LYS A 397 0.48 24.02 21.11
CA LYS A 397 -0.95 23.86 20.85
C LYS A 397 -1.22 23.54 19.38
N TRP A 398 -0.62 24.28 18.45
CA TRP A 398 -0.75 24.07 17.00
C TRP A 398 -0.34 22.65 16.60
N LEU A 399 0.80 22.17 17.12
CA LEU A 399 1.29 20.80 16.95
C LEU A 399 0.27 19.77 17.46
N THR A 400 -0.35 20.01 18.62
CA THR A 400 -1.38 19.14 19.19
C THR A 400 -2.65 19.14 18.34
N ASP A 401 -3.20 20.31 18.03
CA ASP A 401 -4.45 20.48 17.26
C ASP A 401 -4.36 19.86 15.85
N HIS A 402 -3.18 19.96 15.21
CA HIS A 402 -2.94 19.44 13.87
C HIS A 402 -2.48 17.98 13.83
N GLY A 403 -2.28 17.31 14.98
CA GLY A 403 -1.86 15.91 15.02
C GLY A 403 -0.39 15.69 14.67
N VAL A 404 0.50 16.51 15.23
CA VAL A 404 1.97 16.34 15.22
C VAL A 404 2.45 16.11 16.67
N PRO A 405 2.11 14.96 17.30
CA PRO A 405 2.56 14.64 18.64
C PRO A 405 4.08 14.38 18.66
N GLY A 406 4.69 14.46 19.84
CA GLY A 406 6.09 14.07 20.02
C GLY A 406 7.14 15.15 19.69
N ILE A 407 6.71 16.38 19.40
CA ILE A 407 7.55 17.59 19.34
C ILE A 407 7.27 18.46 20.56
N THR A 408 8.29 19.06 21.18
CA THR A 408 8.15 20.08 22.24
C THR A 408 9.00 21.30 21.90
N LEU A 409 8.40 22.50 21.96
CA LEU A 409 9.09 23.77 21.68
C LEU A 409 9.07 24.75 22.87
N TYR A 410 10.08 25.61 22.91
CA TYR A 410 10.33 26.67 23.90
C TYR A 410 10.64 28.04 23.27
N GLU A 411 11.16 28.06 22.03
CA GLU A 411 11.53 29.29 21.28
C GLU A 411 11.49 29.01 19.74
N PRO A 412 11.42 30.05 18.87
CA PRO A 412 11.11 29.88 17.43
C PRO A 412 12.32 29.65 16.50
N THR A 413 13.56 29.78 16.96
CA THR A 413 14.76 29.61 16.14
C THR A 413 15.31 28.18 16.16
N GLY A 414 15.20 27.47 17.28
CA GLY A 414 15.87 26.18 17.46
C GLY A 414 17.32 26.30 17.95
N ILE A 415 17.59 27.30 18.80
CA ILE A 415 18.86 27.45 19.54
C ILE A 415 18.80 26.81 20.93
N ASP A 416 17.61 26.71 21.54
CA ASP A 416 17.42 26.05 22.82
C ASP A 416 17.37 24.53 22.62
N LYS A 417 18.25 23.80 23.31
CA LYS A 417 18.31 22.33 23.29
C LYS A 417 17.05 21.66 23.84
N ARG A 418 16.16 22.40 24.49
CA ARG A 418 14.82 21.94 24.92
C ARG A 418 13.80 21.91 23.79
N ASN A 419 14.10 22.49 22.62
CA ASN A 419 13.37 22.22 21.38
C ASN A 419 13.69 20.79 20.90
N THR A 420 12.83 19.82 21.23
CA THR A 420 13.08 18.38 21.00
C THR A 420 11.96 17.70 20.21
N ALA A 421 12.31 16.59 19.56
CA ALA A 421 11.34 15.66 18.98
C ALA A 421 11.92 14.23 18.86
N SER A 422 11.05 13.22 18.81
CA SER A 422 11.45 11.92 18.23
C SER A 422 11.62 12.04 16.71
N PRO A 423 12.44 11.19 16.06
CA PRO A 423 12.57 11.20 14.61
C PRO A 423 11.24 10.96 13.89
N GLU A 424 10.42 10.04 14.41
CA GLU A 424 9.04 9.76 13.97
C GLU A 424 8.17 11.02 13.91
N ALA A 425 8.18 11.84 14.97
CA ALA A 425 7.35 13.04 15.07
C ALA A 425 7.66 14.10 13.99
N LEU A 426 8.85 14.06 13.41
CA LEU A 426 9.26 14.97 12.34
C LEU A 426 8.71 14.56 10.96
N ILE A 427 8.25 13.31 10.78
CA ILE A 427 7.62 12.87 9.53
C ILE A 427 6.26 13.56 9.26
N PRO A 428 5.27 13.56 10.18
CA PRO A 428 4.02 14.31 9.98
C PRO A 428 4.25 15.83 9.94
N LEU A 429 5.33 16.34 10.54
CA LEU A 429 5.76 17.73 10.35
C LEU A 429 6.19 17.99 8.89
N ALA A 430 7.03 17.12 8.31
CA ALA A 430 7.47 17.24 6.92
C ALA A 430 6.31 17.12 5.92
N GLN A 431 5.35 16.22 6.18
CA GLN A 431 4.13 16.09 5.38
C GLN A 431 3.31 17.39 5.37
N LYS A 432 3.09 18.01 6.54
CA LYS A 432 2.37 19.30 6.63
C LYS A 432 3.16 20.45 5.99
N ALA A 433 4.47 20.45 6.15
CA ALA A 433 5.35 21.45 5.52
C ALA A 433 5.29 21.38 4.00
N LEU A 434 5.31 20.19 3.39
CA LEU A 434 5.21 20.04 1.93
C LEU A 434 3.77 20.10 1.39
N ALA A 435 2.75 19.93 2.24
CA ALA A 435 1.36 20.23 1.90
C ALA A 435 1.08 21.74 1.81
N ASN A 436 1.87 22.59 2.47
CA ASN A 436 1.84 24.04 2.26
C ASN A 436 2.69 24.38 1.01
N PRO A 437 2.09 24.92 -0.08
CA PRO A 437 2.79 25.10 -1.33
C PRO A 437 3.85 26.22 -1.31
N VAL A 438 3.72 27.21 -0.41
CA VAL A 438 4.73 28.26 -0.22
C VAL A 438 5.96 27.70 0.48
N ILE A 439 5.77 26.89 1.55
CA ILE A 439 6.89 26.22 2.22
C ILE A 439 7.57 25.26 1.23
N ALA A 440 6.80 24.45 0.50
CA ALA A 440 7.31 23.50 -0.50
C ALA A 440 8.16 24.19 -1.59
N GLU A 441 7.68 25.33 -2.13
CA GLU A 441 8.45 26.13 -3.10
C GLU A 441 9.77 26.64 -2.50
N ILE A 442 9.73 27.17 -1.27
CA ILE A 442 10.90 27.77 -0.62
C ILE A 442 11.96 26.71 -0.27
N VAL A 443 11.58 25.57 0.31
CA VAL A 443 12.57 24.56 0.75
C VAL A 443 13.24 23.80 -0.40
N ALA A 444 12.65 23.83 -1.59
CA ALA A 444 13.23 23.26 -2.82
C ALA A 444 14.22 24.22 -3.53
N GLN A 445 14.26 25.50 -3.16
CA GLN A 445 15.20 26.46 -3.76
C GLN A 445 16.64 26.17 -3.32
N GLN A 446 17.55 25.94 -4.27
CA GLN A 446 18.98 25.74 -4.00
C GLN A 446 19.66 27.01 -3.47
N SER A 447 19.23 28.20 -3.90
CA SER A 447 19.67 29.48 -3.33
C SER A 447 18.69 30.61 -3.64
N VAL A 448 18.83 31.73 -2.92
CA VAL A 448 18.02 32.95 -3.07
C VAL A 448 18.92 34.18 -2.95
N VAL A 449 18.57 35.29 -3.61
CA VAL A 449 19.23 36.60 -3.40
C VAL A 449 18.30 37.51 -2.59
N LEU A 450 18.71 37.87 -1.38
CA LEU A 450 17.91 38.67 -0.45
C LEU A 450 18.53 40.05 -0.20
N PRO A 451 17.73 41.14 -0.14
CA PRO A 451 18.21 42.47 0.21
C PRO A 451 19.00 42.48 1.53
N GLY A 452 20.18 43.13 1.54
CA GLY A 452 21.06 43.20 2.71
C GLY A 452 21.91 41.95 2.97
N ALA A 453 21.38 40.74 2.72
CA ALA A 453 22.12 39.49 2.90
C ALA A 453 22.99 39.11 1.69
N GLY A 454 22.53 39.42 0.47
CA GLY A 454 23.16 38.95 -0.76
C GLY A 454 22.64 37.57 -1.16
N THR A 455 23.46 36.76 -1.83
CA THR A 455 23.13 35.36 -2.13
C THR A 455 23.19 34.51 -0.87
N VAL A 456 22.17 33.70 -0.66
CA VAL A 456 22.01 32.75 0.44
C VAL A 456 21.80 31.37 -0.17
N GLU A 457 22.80 30.51 -0.02
CA GLU A 457 22.74 29.10 -0.43
C GLU A 457 21.90 28.29 0.56
N ASN A 458 21.20 27.27 0.06
CA ASN A 458 20.43 26.37 0.92
C ASN A 458 21.36 25.47 1.72
N THR A 459 21.15 25.45 3.03
CA THR A 459 21.91 24.60 3.96
C THR A 459 21.69 23.10 3.71
N ASN A 460 20.64 22.68 3.01
CA ASN A 460 20.36 21.27 2.70
C ASN A 460 21.16 20.75 1.48
N GLY A 461 22.34 20.18 1.76
CA GLY A 461 23.21 19.58 0.74
C GLY A 461 22.63 18.38 -0.04
N LEU A 462 21.45 17.86 0.33
CA LEU A 462 20.75 16.85 -0.48
C LEU A 462 20.03 17.43 -1.70
N LEU A 463 19.83 18.76 -1.81
CA LEU A 463 19.19 19.38 -2.99
C LEU A 463 20.06 19.29 -4.27
N ALA A 464 21.26 18.70 -4.18
CA ALA A 464 22.07 18.29 -5.33
C ALA A 464 21.72 16.87 -5.84
N ASP A 465 20.97 16.08 -5.08
CA ASP A 465 20.61 14.70 -5.41
C ASP A 465 19.30 14.66 -6.21
N PRO A 466 19.17 13.83 -7.26
CA PRO A 466 17.95 13.73 -8.05
C PRO A 466 16.72 13.37 -7.22
N GLY A 467 15.64 14.14 -7.38
CA GLY A 467 14.35 13.90 -6.73
C GLY A 467 14.20 14.47 -5.32
N VAL A 468 15.25 15.01 -4.69
CA VAL A 468 15.12 15.61 -3.34
C VAL A 468 14.39 16.95 -3.43
N VAL A 469 13.37 17.13 -2.58
CA VAL A 469 12.47 18.30 -2.59
C VAL A 469 12.56 19.16 -1.34
N GLY A 470 13.36 18.77 -0.34
CA GLY A 470 13.46 19.52 0.92
C GLY A 470 14.15 18.74 2.05
N LEU A 471 14.02 19.15 3.31
CA LEU A 471 13.29 20.33 3.81
C LEU A 471 14.21 21.25 4.60
N LYS A 472 14.77 20.76 5.72
CA LYS A 472 15.44 21.63 6.70
C LYS A 472 16.52 20.92 7.49
N THR A 473 17.67 21.55 7.55
CA THR A 473 18.80 21.22 8.43
C THR A 473 18.58 21.68 9.87
N GLY A 474 19.16 20.95 10.82
CA GLY A 474 19.43 21.44 12.17
C GLY A 474 20.90 21.19 12.53
N THR A 475 21.52 22.08 13.29
CA THR A 475 22.86 21.88 13.85
C THR A 475 22.94 22.57 15.21
N LEU A 476 23.40 21.85 16.23
CA LEU A 476 23.83 22.38 17.55
C LEU A 476 25.14 21.67 17.92
N ASP A 477 25.16 20.86 18.98
CA ASP A 477 26.29 19.96 19.31
C ASP A 477 26.40 18.77 18.33
N ALA A 478 25.31 18.50 17.61
CA ALA A 478 25.16 17.43 16.63
C ALA A 478 24.43 17.94 15.37
N TRP A 479 24.44 17.11 14.32
CA TRP A 479 23.97 17.44 12.99
C TRP A 479 22.69 16.67 12.63
N ASN A 480 21.65 17.41 12.25
CA ASN A 480 20.31 16.91 11.97
C ASN A 480 19.88 17.27 10.55
N LEU A 481 18.97 16.48 9.97
CA LEU A 481 18.30 16.76 8.70
C LEU A 481 16.90 16.16 8.68
N LEU A 482 15.90 17.01 8.38
CA LEU A 482 14.58 16.59 7.95
C LEU A 482 14.48 16.77 6.43
N SER A 483 14.17 15.69 5.71
CA SER A 483 14.21 15.66 4.25
C SER A 483 13.05 14.87 3.64
N ALA A 484 12.83 15.10 2.34
CA ALA A 484 11.93 14.32 1.52
C ALA A 484 12.47 14.18 0.09
N LYS A 485 12.11 13.07 -0.57
CA LYS A 485 12.56 12.71 -1.92
C LYS A 485 11.42 12.09 -2.73
N ASP A 486 11.16 12.61 -3.91
CA ASP A 486 10.21 12.04 -4.86
C ASP A 486 10.91 11.01 -5.76
N VAL A 487 10.33 9.81 -5.84
CA VAL A 487 10.84 8.71 -6.67
C VAL A 487 9.70 8.15 -7.55
N THR A 488 10.03 7.63 -8.73
CA THR A 488 9.04 7.04 -9.65
C THR A 488 9.15 5.52 -9.65
N ILE A 489 8.06 4.84 -9.30
CA ILE A 489 7.94 3.38 -9.20
C ILE A 489 6.87 2.93 -10.20
N GLY A 490 7.30 2.34 -11.32
CA GLY A 490 6.42 2.13 -12.47
C GLY A 490 5.90 3.48 -12.98
N ASP A 491 4.58 3.63 -13.08
CA ASP A 491 3.91 4.89 -13.44
C ASP A 491 3.53 5.77 -12.23
N THR A 492 3.89 5.36 -11.00
CA THR A 492 3.50 6.06 -9.76
C THR A 492 4.67 6.87 -9.19
N THR A 493 4.52 8.19 -9.09
CA THR A 493 5.44 9.01 -8.28
C THR A 493 5.06 8.88 -6.81
N VAL A 494 6.03 8.58 -5.96
CA VAL A 494 5.88 8.34 -4.53
C VAL A 494 6.86 9.24 -3.78
N ARG A 495 6.39 9.91 -2.73
CA ARG A 495 7.23 10.71 -1.86
C ARG A 495 7.75 9.88 -0.69
N LEU A 496 9.06 9.92 -0.50
CA LEU A 496 9.77 9.33 0.62
C LEU A 496 10.11 10.44 1.63
N TYR A 497 10.04 10.14 2.92
CA TYR A 497 10.44 11.05 4.00
C TYR A 497 11.54 10.41 4.84
N ALA A 498 12.57 11.20 5.17
CA ALA A 498 13.63 10.78 6.08
C ALA A 498 13.95 11.88 7.11
N SER A 499 13.94 11.48 8.37
CA SER A 499 14.35 12.27 9.53
C SER A 499 15.62 11.64 10.10
N VAL A 500 16.69 12.41 10.25
CA VAL A 500 17.97 11.94 10.78
C VAL A 500 18.49 12.95 11.81
N LEU A 501 18.72 12.51 13.04
CA LEU A 501 19.15 13.32 14.18
C LEU A 501 20.48 12.82 14.76
N GLY A 502 21.19 13.68 15.51
CA GLY A 502 22.29 13.26 16.39
C GLY A 502 23.60 12.85 15.68
N GLN A 503 23.81 13.27 14.43
CA GLN A 503 24.98 12.87 13.64
C GLN A 503 26.24 13.67 14.01
N PRO A 504 27.46 13.10 13.87
CA PRO A 504 28.69 13.77 14.30
C PRO A 504 29.11 14.96 13.41
N ASP A 505 28.80 14.92 12.11
CA ASP A 505 29.14 15.97 11.14
C ASP A 505 28.15 16.06 9.97
N ASP A 506 28.34 17.06 9.09
CA ASP A 506 27.52 17.30 7.91
C ASP A 506 27.55 16.13 6.91
N ALA A 507 28.73 15.55 6.66
CA ALA A 507 28.86 14.44 5.72
C ALA A 507 28.15 13.19 6.25
N ALA A 508 28.19 12.95 7.56
CA ALA A 508 27.47 11.86 8.22
C ALA A 508 25.94 11.98 8.06
N ARG A 509 25.33 13.16 8.31
CA ARG A 509 23.87 13.33 8.11
C ARG A 509 23.44 13.18 6.66
N LEU A 510 24.25 13.65 5.70
CA LEU A 510 23.96 13.48 4.28
C LEU A 510 24.12 12.02 3.84
N ALA A 511 25.15 11.31 4.34
CA ALA A 511 25.37 9.90 4.06
C ALA A 511 24.28 8.99 4.65
N ALA A 512 23.88 9.21 5.91
CA ALA A 512 22.80 8.47 6.56
C ALA A 512 21.46 8.65 5.82
N SER A 513 21.11 9.89 5.47
CA SER A 513 19.88 10.19 4.72
C SER A 513 19.89 9.54 3.33
N ARG A 514 21.03 9.56 2.63
CA ARG A 514 21.20 8.86 1.34
C ARG A 514 21.07 7.35 1.47
N ALA A 515 21.58 6.75 2.56
CA ALA A 515 21.45 5.31 2.81
C ALA A 515 19.98 4.90 3.01
N ILE A 516 19.21 5.68 3.77
CA ILE A 516 17.77 5.51 3.96
C ILE A 516 17.03 5.54 2.61
N TYR A 517 17.21 6.59 1.79
CA TYR A 517 16.55 6.65 0.47
C TYR A 517 16.97 5.50 -0.45
N ALA A 518 18.26 5.15 -0.49
CA ALA A 518 18.75 4.03 -1.29
C ALA A 518 18.17 2.67 -0.85
N GLN A 519 17.84 2.50 0.44
CA GLN A 519 17.18 1.30 0.94
C GLN A 519 15.69 1.28 0.58
N LEU A 520 14.97 2.39 0.83
CA LEU A 520 13.55 2.52 0.44
C LEU A 520 13.34 2.26 -1.07
N GLU A 521 14.20 2.81 -1.93
CA GLU A 521 14.16 2.58 -3.39
C GLU A 521 14.39 1.11 -3.78
N GLN A 522 15.18 0.35 -3.02
CA GLN A 522 15.37 -1.09 -3.25
C GLN A 522 14.19 -1.94 -2.73
N GLU A 523 13.52 -1.50 -1.67
CA GLU A 523 12.38 -2.23 -1.10
C GLU A 523 11.10 -2.02 -1.90
N LEU A 524 10.79 -0.77 -2.26
CA LEU A 524 9.58 -0.30 -2.96
C LEU A 524 9.47 -0.73 -4.44
N GLN A 525 10.31 -1.66 -4.90
CA GLN A 525 10.26 -2.20 -6.25
C GLN A 525 8.91 -2.87 -6.55
N LEU A 526 8.29 -2.50 -7.68
CA LEU A 526 6.99 -3.00 -8.12
C LEU A 526 7.06 -4.53 -8.38
N LYS A 527 6.37 -5.30 -7.53
CA LYS A 527 6.35 -6.77 -7.54
C LYS A 527 4.92 -7.30 -7.70
N PRO A 528 4.71 -8.45 -8.35
CA PRO A 528 3.40 -9.11 -8.38
C PRO A 528 2.92 -9.44 -6.96
N SER A 529 1.72 -8.97 -6.61
CA SER A 529 1.03 -9.39 -5.37
C SER A 529 0.09 -10.57 -5.65
N VAL A 530 -0.40 -10.69 -6.89
CA VAL A 530 -0.99 -11.92 -7.44
C VAL A 530 -0.30 -12.22 -8.76
N THR A 531 0.16 -13.45 -8.99
CA THR A 531 0.85 -13.84 -10.22
C THR A 531 -0.11 -14.41 -11.28
N ALA A 532 0.29 -14.36 -12.55
CA ALA A 532 -0.36 -15.09 -13.62
C ALA A 532 -0.52 -16.58 -13.27
N GLY A 533 -1.63 -17.19 -13.69
CA GLY A 533 -1.97 -18.58 -13.38
C GLY A 533 -2.52 -18.81 -11.96
N THR A 534 -2.63 -17.78 -11.11
CA THR A 534 -3.27 -17.94 -9.79
C THR A 534 -4.75 -18.26 -9.96
N VAL A 535 -5.21 -19.38 -9.39
CA VAL A 535 -6.62 -19.80 -9.41
C VAL A 535 -7.46 -18.87 -8.53
N ALA A 536 -8.47 -18.25 -9.13
CA ALA A 536 -9.40 -17.30 -8.50
C ALA A 536 -10.83 -17.85 -8.36
N GLY A 537 -11.16 -18.94 -9.04
CA GLY A 537 -12.46 -19.62 -8.94
C GLY A 537 -12.47 -20.93 -9.71
N VAL A 538 -13.60 -21.63 -9.69
CA VAL A 538 -13.84 -22.85 -10.46
C VAL A 538 -15.22 -22.76 -11.11
N VAL A 539 -15.30 -23.07 -12.40
CA VAL A 539 -16.56 -23.32 -13.10
C VAL A 539 -16.96 -24.76 -12.87
N GLU A 540 -18.17 -25.00 -12.36
CA GLU A 540 -18.73 -26.33 -12.12
C GLU A 540 -20.04 -26.51 -12.91
N THR A 541 -20.26 -27.71 -13.47
CA THR A 541 -21.46 -28.02 -14.28
C THR A 541 -22.35 -29.08 -13.62
N ARG A 542 -23.67 -29.09 -13.92
CA ARG A 542 -24.59 -30.16 -13.44
C ARG A 542 -24.28 -31.55 -14.01
N TRP A 543 -23.41 -31.68 -15.01
CA TRP A 543 -22.88 -32.96 -15.49
C TRP A 543 -21.54 -33.37 -14.87
N GLY A 544 -21.03 -32.58 -13.92
CA GLY A 544 -19.86 -32.92 -13.10
C GLY A 544 -18.52 -32.50 -13.68
N ASP A 545 -18.51 -31.65 -14.70
CA ASP A 545 -17.28 -31.06 -15.25
C ASP A 545 -16.78 -29.90 -14.37
N LYS A 546 -15.47 -29.69 -14.35
CA LYS A 546 -14.80 -28.68 -13.50
C LYS A 546 -13.61 -28.04 -14.22
N VAL A 547 -13.63 -26.72 -14.34
CA VAL A 547 -12.57 -25.93 -14.99
C VAL A 547 -12.12 -24.80 -14.06
N ASP A 548 -10.82 -24.72 -13.79
CA ASP A 548 -10.24 -23.63 -12.99
C ASP A 548 -10.31 -22.29 -13.74
N VAL A 549 -10.59 -21.22 -13.01
CA VAL A 549 -10.54 -19.83 -13.48
C VAL A 549 -9.28 -19.18 -12.93
N VAL A 550 -8.39 -18.70 -13.80
CA VAL A 550 -7.04 -18.22 -13.45
C VAL A 550 -6.80 -16.77 -13.84
N ALA A 551 -5.91 -16.09 -13.12
CA ALA A 551 -5.43 -14.76 -13.52
C ALA A 551 -4.61 -14.81 -14.82
N SER A 552 -4.97 -14.00 -15.80
CA SER A 552 -4.32 -13.98 -17.13
C SER A 552 -2.92 -13.30 -17.14
N GLY A 553 -2.59 -12.56 -16.08
CA GLY A 553 -1.33 -11.82 -15.95
C GLY A 553 -1.01 -11.48 -14.49
N ASP A 554 0.17 -10.89 -14.27
CA ASP A 554 0.63 -10.45 -12.95
C ASP A 554 -0.07 -9.16 -12.52
N ALA A 555 -0.69 -9.16 -11.33
CA ALA A 555 -1.25 -7.97 -10.70
C ALA A 555 -0.26 -7.42 -9.66
N SER A 556 0.53 -6.43 -10.08
CA SER A 556 1.59 -5.80 -9.28
C SER A 556 1.13 -4.51 -8.60
N VAL A 557 1.39 -4.38 -7.30
CA VAL A 557 1.09 -3.18 -6.51
C VAL A 557 2.30 -2.79 -5.66
N VAL A 558 2.46 -1.49 -5.39
CA VAL A 558 3.53 -0.97 -4.54
C VAL A 558 3.16 -1.21 -3.08
N LEU A 559 3.93 -2.05 -2.41
CA LEU A 559 3.76 -2.46 -1.02
C LEU A 559 5.10 -2.33 -0.29
N TRP A 560 5.03 -2.02 1.01
CA TRP A 560 6.21 -1.83 1.86
C TRP A 560 5.99 -2.40 3.25
N ASN A 561 7.09 -2.76 3.93
CA ASN A 561 7.14 -3.16 5.34
C ASN A 561 5.99 -4.09 5.80
N GLY A 562 5.90 -5.29 5.21
CA GLY A 562 4.86 -6.28 5.54
C GLY A 562 3.46 -5.98 4.98
N GLY A 563 3.27 -4.84 4.29
CA GLY A 563 2.00 -4.43 3.69
C GLY A 563 1.46 -5.44 2.67
N VAL A 564 0.14 -5.54 2.60
CA VAL A 564 -0.59 -6.51 1.76
C VAL A 564 -1.64 -5.79 0.93
N GLY A 565 -1.77 -6.12 -0.35
CA GLY A 565 -2.87 -5.62 -1.19
C GLY A 565 -4.21 -6.21 -0.80
N THR A 566 -5.32 -5.50 -1.05
CA THR A 566 -6.67 -6.06 -0.98
C THR A 566 -7.06 -6.61 -2.34
N VAL A 567 -7.57 -7.85 -2.41
CA VAL A 567 -8.02 -8.48 -3.67
C VAL A 567 -9.55 -8.50 -3.72
N ALA A 568 -10.12 -8.14 -4.87
CA ALA A 568 -11.52 -8.34 -5.19
C ALA A 568 -11.63 -9.06 -6.55
N THR A 569 -12.52 -10.05 -6.63
CA THR A 569 -12.80 -10.79 -7.87
C THR A 569 -14.25 -10.58 -8.28
N SER A 570 -14.50 -10.53 -9.58
CA SER A 570 -15.83 -10.46 -10.19
C SER A 570 -15.88 -11.44 -11.36
N PHE A 571 -16.98 -12.16 -11.52
CA PHE A 571 -17.15 -13.20 -12.53
C PHE A 571 -18.38 -12.90 -13.38
N ASP A 572 -18.23 -13.06 -14.69
CA ASP A 572 -19.32 -13.10 -15.67
C ASP A 572 -18.93 -14.13 -16.73
N LEU A 573 -19.54 -15.31 -16.64
CA LEU A 573 -19.24 -16.45 -17.51
C LEU A 573 -19.96 -16.36 -18.87
N GLY A 574 -21.11 -15.67 -18.93
CA GLY A 574 -21.96 -15.59 -20.13
C GLY A 574 -22.00 -16.89 -20.97
N GLU A 575 -21.59 -16.77 -22.23
CA GLU A 575 -21.45 -17.88 -23.18
C GLU A 575 -19.99 -18.34 -23.39
N ALA A 576 -19.04 -17.91 -22.56
CA ALA A 576 -17.64 -18.34 -22.63
C ALA A 576 -17.48 -19.81 -22.21
N ARG A 577 -16.78 -20.60 -23.02
CA ARG A 577 -16.59 -22.06 -22.83
C ARG A 577 -15.21 -22.55 -23.25
N ASP A 578 -14.45 -21.80 -24.04
CA ASP A 578 -13.18 -22.25 -24.61
C ASP A 578 -11.99 -21.85 -23.72
N ALA A 579 -10.92 -22.64 -23.72
CA ALA A 579 -9.72 -22.36 -22.94
C ALA A 579 -9.11 -20.99 -23.29
N GLY A 580 -8.97 -20.12 -22.29
CA GLY A 580 -8.50 -18.74 -22.44
C GLY A 580 -9.60 -17.69 -22.62
N ASP A 581 -10.89 -18.06 -22.72
CA ASP A 581 -11.98 -17.09 -22.68
C ASP A 581 -11.98 -16.29 -21.37
N THR A 582 -12.22 -14.98 -21.45
CA THR A 582 -12.37 -14.10 -20.26
C THR A 582 -13.74 -14.30 -19.63
N VAL A 583 -13.73 -14.67 -18.34
CA VAL A 583 -14.92 -15.01 -17.53
C VAL A 583 -15.04 -14.18 -16.25
N GLY A 584 -14.28 -13.09 -16.17
CA GLY A 584 -14.25 -12.21 -15.01
C GLY A 584 -13.03 -11.29 -14.99
N SER A 585 -12.82 -10.64 -13.85
CA SER A 585 -11.60 -9.89 -13.57
C SER A 585 -11.24 -9.84 -12.09
N LEU A 586 -9.95 -9.71 -11.82
CA LEU A 586 -9.35 -9.60 -10.50
C LEU A 586 -8.72 -8.21 -10.36
N GLN A 587 -9.12 -7.50 -9.31
CA GLN A 587 -8.54 -6.22 -8.91
C GLN A 587 -7.70 -6.44 -7.66
N VAL A 588 -6.43 -6.03 -7.70
CA VAL A 588 -5.61 -5.81 -6.51
C VAL A 588 -5.54 -4.32 -6.24
N THR A 589 -5.77 -3.91 -5.00
CA THR A 589 -5.67 -2.52 -4.53
C THR A 589 -4.60 -2.45 -3.44
N GLY A 590 -3.49 -1.79 -3.73
CA GLY A 590 -2.48 -1.41 -2.75
C GLY A 590 -2.78 -0.02 -2.14
N PRO A 591 -1.90 0.47 -1.25
CA PRO A 591 -2.02 1.80 -0.66
C PRO A 591 -1.76 2.93 -1.66
N LEU A 592 -0.89 2.71 -2.66
CA LEU A 592 -0.43 3.76 -3.59
C LEU A 592 -0.99 3.60 -5.02
N ASN A 593 -1.27 2.37 -5.44
CA ASN A 593 -1.77 2.05 -6.77
C ASN A 593 -2.66 0.79 -6.74
N GLY A 594 -3.30 0.49 -7.87
CA GLY A 594 -4.05 -0.75 -8.06
C GLY A 594 -3.78 -1.34 -9.43
N ALA A 595 -3.86 -2.67 -9.53
CA ALA A 595 -3.69 -3.44 -10.76
C ALA A 595 -4.94 -4.28 -11.03
N LYS A 596 -5.45 -4.20 -12.26
CA LYS A 596 -6.56 -5.04 -12.73
C LYS A 596 -6.01 -6.03 -13.77
N VAL A 597 -6.33 -7.31 -13.59
CA VAL A 597 -6.06 -8.38 -14.55
C VAL A 597 -7.36 -9.12 -14.86
N ASP A 598 -7.45 -9.69 -16.05
CA ASP A 598 -8.61 -10.48 -16.44
C ASP A 598 -8.52 -11.90 -15.86
N LEU A 599 -9.68 -12.53 -15.68
CA LEU A 599 -9.79 -13.92 -15.23
C LEU A 599 -10.23 -14.78 -16.41
N THR A 600 -9.48 -15.83 -16.73
CA THR A 600 -9.70 -16.67 -17.92
C THR A 600 -9.87 -18.14 -17.55
N LEU A 601 -10.58 -18.90 -18.40
CA LEU A 601 -10.69 -20.36 -18.27
C LEU A 601 -9.33 -21.04 -18.48
N ALA A 602 -8.96 -21.98 -17.61
CA ALA A 602 -7.74 -22.78 -17.74
C ALA A 602 -7.88 -23.97 -18.72
N GLY A 603 -9.09 -24.25 -19.21
CA GLY A 603 -9.43 -25.35 -20.12
C GLY A 603 -10.84 -25.18 -20.70
N ASP A 604 -11.24 -26.07 -21.60
CA ASP A 604 -12.57 -26.02 -22.23
C ASP A 604 -13.65 -26.56 -21.26
N VAL A 605 -14.77 -25.85 -21.12
CA VAL A 605 -15.96 -26.32 -20.39
C VAL A 605 -16.79 -27.22 -21.31
N SER A 606 -16.77 -28.52 -21.06
CA SER A 606 -17.36 -29.51 -21.98
C SER A 606 -18.88 -29.48 -21.99
N ASP A 607 -19.46 -29.69 -23.17
CA ASP A 607 -20.92 -29.71 -23.40
C ASP A 607 -21.55 -31.01 -22.82
N PRO A 608 -22.75 -30.98 -22.19
CA PRO A 608 -23.32 -32.16 -21.53
C PRO A 608 -23.58 -33.28 -22.55
N SER A 609 -23.03 -34.46 -22.25
CA SER A 609 -23.04 -35.59 -23.18
C SER A 609 -24.46 -35.99 -23.62
N PRO A 610 -24.64 -36.56 -24.84
CA PRO A 610 -25.94 -37.03 -25.31
C PRO A 610 -26.63 -38.01 -24.35
N TRP A 611 -25.87 -38.83 -23.64
CA TRP A 611 -26.40 -39.74 -22.62
C TRP A 611 -26.88 -39.00 -21.37
N TRP A 612 -26.16 -37.99 -20.90
CA TRP A 612 -26.59 -37.14 -19.79
C TRP A 612 -27.91 -36.43 -20.12
N ARG A 613 -28.00 -35.78 -21.29
CA ARG A 613 -29.24 -35.12 -21.76
C ARG A 613 -30.44 -36.06 -21.83
N LEU A 614 -30.24 -37.30 -22.28
CA LEU A 614 -31.28 -38.33 -22.35
C LEU A 614 -31.73 -38.88 -20.98
N THR A 615 -30.88 -38.76 -19.94
CA THR A 615 -31.12 -39.35 -18.61
C THR A 615 -31.47 -38.33 -17.53
N HIS A 616 -31.16 -37.04 -17.73
CA HIS A 616 -31.44 -35.94 -16.81
C HIS A 616 -32.42 -34.90 -17.42
N PRO A 617 -33.60 -35.31 -17.94
CA PRO A 617 -34.52 -34.38 -18.58
C PRO A 617 -35.10 -33.35 -17.61
N LEU A 618 -35.21 -33.67 -16.31
CA LEU A 618 -35.72 -32.74 -15.31
C LEU A 618 -34.76 -31.58 -15.06
N ASP A 619 -33.46 -31.86 -14.90
CA ASP A 619 -32.43 -30.82 -14.82
C ASP A 619 -32.38 -29.99 -16.11
N LEU A 620 -32.33 -30.67 -17.26
CA LEU A 620 -32.29 -30.04 -18.59
C LEU A 620 -33.47 -29.09 -18.85
N PHE A 621 -34.65 -29.38 -18.31
CA PHE A 621 -35.85 -28.55 -18.44
C PHE A 621 -36.04 -27.55 -17.28
N GLY A 622 -35.13 -27.48 -16.30
CA GLY A 622 -35.26 -26.59 -15.14
C GLY A 622 -36.39 -26.98 -14.17
N LEU A 623 -36.62 -28.28 -14.01
CA LEU A 623 -37.66 -28.87 -13.16
C LEU A 623 -37.11 -29.52 -11.87
N ASN A 624 -35.79 -29.52 -11.70
CA ASN A 624 -35.08 -29.87 -10.47
C ASN A 624 -34.39 -28.62 -9.91
N ASP A 625 -34.81 -28.14 -8.74
CA ASP A 625 -34.09 -27.12 -7.96
C ASP A 625 -32.78 -27.70 -7.40
#